data_AF-A0A3D5X507-F1
#
_entry.id   AF-A0A3D5X507-F1
#
_cell.length_a   1.000
_cell.length_b   1.000
_cell.length_c   1.000
_cell.angle_alpha   90.00
_cell.angle_beta   90.00
_cell.angle_gamma   90.00
#
_symmetry.space_group_name_H-M   'P 1'
#
loop_
_entity.id
_entity.type
_entity.pdbx_description
1 polymer ?
#
loop_
_entity_poly.entity_id
_entity_poly.type
_entity_poly.pdbx_seq_one_letter_code
_entity_poly.pdbx_strand_id
1 'polypeptide(L)'
;GEAIAWHLSEVLKLDPDKTKRIVFHEITKEAIEKAVKNPRGINYDLVNAQQARRILDRIVGFEVSPILWRKVKPSLSAGRVQSVAVRLVVEREREIINFKSNSFFRVVGIFEGNAKLKAELNTRLDSVKKASEFLADCKSAEYKIS
;
A
#
# COMPACT_ATOMS: atom_id res chain seq x y z
N GLY A 1 -8.10 -4.23 20.91
CA GLY A 1 -8.12 -3.85 22.35
C GLY A 1 -9.44 -4.22 22.99
N GLU A 2 -10.55 -3.65 22.52
CA GLU A 2 -11.86 -3.79 23.20
C GLU A 2 -12.33 -5.23 23.38
N ALA A 3 -12.28 -6.05 22.32
CA ALA A 3 -12.67 -7.44 22.39
C ALA A 3 -11.86 -8.28 23.39
N ILE A 4 -10.59 -7.93 23.62
CA ILE A 4 -9.75 -8.62 24.61
C ILE A 4 -10.23 -8.29 26.02
N ALA A 5 -10.51 -7.02 26.29
CA ALA A 5 -11.00 -6.60 27.60
C ALA A 5 -12.40 -7.14 27.90
N TRP A 6 -13.28 -7.16 26.90
CA TRP A 6 -14.56 -7.87 27.00
C TRP A 6 -14.36 -9.34 27.31
N HIS A 7 -13.50 -10.04 26.56
CA HIS A 7 -13.25 -11.46 26.80
C HIS A 7 -12.70 -11.74 28.21
N LEU A 8 -11.78 -10.90 28.71
CA LEU A 8 -11.29 -11.01 30.09
C LEU A 8 -12.39 -10.78 31.11
N SER A 9 -13.25 -9.77 30.90
CA SER A 9 -14.39 -9.49 31.77
C SER A 9 -15.34 -10.68 31.86
N GLU A 10 -15.66 -11.32 30.73
CA GLU A 10 -16.51 -12.50 30.67
C GLU A 10 -15.87 -13.70 31.35
N VAL A 11 -14.60 -14.02 31.01
CA VAL A 11 -13.89 -15.20 31.53
C VAL A 11 -13.67 -15.09 33.05
N LEU A 12 -13.37 -13.89 33.55
CA LEU A 12 -13.18 -13.63 34.97
C LEU A 12 -14.49 -13.35 35.72
N LYS A 13 -15.64 -13.34 35.02
CA LYS A 13 -16.98 -13.03 35.57
C LYS A 13 -17.02 -11.71 36.33
N LEU A 14 -16.38 -10.68 35.77
CA LEU A 14 -16.34 -9.36 36.39
C LEU A 14 -17.71 -8.68 36.28
N ASP A 15 -18.12 -8.05 37.38
CA ASP A 15 -19.34 -7.25 37.43
C ASP A 15 -19.17 -5.98 36.57
N PRO A 16 -19.97 -5.79 35.50
CA PRO A 16 -19.88 -4.62 34.61
C PRO A 16 -20.07 -3.28 35.33
N ASP A 17 -20.82 -3.25 36.43
CA ASP A 17 -21.09 -2.01 37.15
C ASP A 17 -19.86 -1.56 37.97
N LYS A 18 -19.12 -2.54 38.50
CA LYS A 18 -17.91 -2.33 39.30
C LYS A 18 -16.62 -2.30 38.47
N THR A 19 -16.69 -2.73 37.22
CA THR A 19 -15.51 -2.85 36.36
C THR A 19 -15.46 -1.67 35.40
N LYS A 20 -14.36 -0.93 35.44
CA LYS A 20 -14.12 0.17 34.50
C LYS A 20 -12.88 -0.10 33.65
N ARG A 21 -12.91 0.43 32.44
CA ARG A 21 -11.88 0.31 31.42
C ARG A 21 -11.21 1.65 31.20
N ILE A 22 -9.89 1.67 31.36
CA ILE A 22 -9.06 2.81 30.98
C ILE A 22 -8.63 2.67 29.52
N VAL A 23 -8.50 3.80 28.83
CA VAL A 23 -8.00 3.87 27.46
C VAL A 23 -6.96 4.98 27.41
N PHE A 24 -5.80 4.68 26.86
CA PHE A 24 -4.69 5.61 26.65
C PHE A 24 -4.04 5.31 25.31
N HIS A 25 -3.44 6.31 24.68
CA HIS A 25 -2.80 6.21 23.36
C HIS A 25 -1.28 6.22 23.44
N GLU A 26 -0.72 6.45 24.63
CA GLU A 26 0.71 6.51 24.90
C GLU A 26 0.97 5.99 26.32
N ILE A 27 2.19 5.52 26.56
CA ILE A 27 2.62 4.94 27.85
C ILE A 27 3.46 5.99 28.59
N THR A 28 2.81 7.08 29.02
CA THR A 28 3.40 8.15 29.85
C THR A 28 2.67 8.23 31.19
N LYS A 29 3.34 8.76 32.22
CA LYS A 29 2.74 8.86 33.56
C LYS A 29 1.45 9.68 33.52
N GLU A 30 1.49 10.81 32.82
CA GLU A 30 0.40 11.77 32.68
C GLU A 30 -0.80 11.13 31.96
N ALA A 31 -0.56 10.37 30.88
CA ALA A 31 -1.62 9.69 30.14
C ALA A 31 -2.31 8.60 30.97
N ILE A 32 -1.54 7.80 31.72
CA ILE A 32 -2.10 6.76 32.60
C ILE A 32 -2.91 7.39 33.73
N GLU A 33 -2.39 8.41 34.41
CA GLU A 33 -3.13 9.11 35.48
C GLU A 33 -4.43 9.73 34.95
N LYS A 34 -4.40 10.33 33.75
CA LYS A 34 -5.60 10.88 33.10
C LYS A 34 -6.61 9.80 32.75
N ALA A 35 -6.17 8.64 32.29
CA ALA A 35 -7.03 7.52 31.92
C ALA A 35 -7.69 6.87 33.15
N VAL A 36 -6.96 6.77 34.27
CA VAL A 36 -7.51 6.29 35.55
C VAL A 36 -8.56 7.26 36.12
N LYS A 37 -8.35 8.58 35.96
CA LYS A 37 -9.33 9.61 36.39
C LYS A 37 -10.61 9.63 35.55
N ASN A 38 -10.55 9.20 34.29
CA ASN A 38 -11.69 9.20 33.36
C ASN A 38 -11.95 7.79 32.79
N PRO A 39 -12.29 6.80 33.62
CA PRO A 39 -12.48 5.45 33.13
C PRO A 39 -13.88 5.33 32.54
N ARG A 40 -14.06 4.40 31.59
CA ARG A 40 -15.33 4.18 30.89
C ARG A 40 -15.75 2.72 30.92
N GLY A 41 -16.97 2.43 30.46
CA GLY A 41 -17.41 1.06 30.22
C GLY A 41 -16.75 0.45 28.98
N ILE A 42 -16.91 -0.86 28.81
CA ILE A 42 -16.57 -1.56 27.58
C ILE A 42 -17.49 -1.07 26.46
N ASN A 43 -16.90 -0.71 25.31
CA ASN A 43 -17.69 -0.36 24.13
C ASN A 43 -18.04 -1.63 23.34
N TYR A 44 -19.30 -2.04 23.44
CA TYR A 44 -19.80 -3.24 22.78
C TYR A 44 -19.84 -3.13 21.25
N ASP A 45 -19.98 -1.94 20.65
CA ASP A 45 -19.92 -1.78 19.19
C ASP A 45 -18.54 -2.18 18.65
N LEU A 46 -17.48 -1.78 19.35
CA LEU A 46 -16.11 -2.16 18.98
C LEU A 46 -15.83 -3.65 19.24
N VAL A 47 -16.46 -4.26 20.24
CA VAL A 47 -16.40 -5.70 20.49
C VAL A 47 -17.08 -6.45 19.35
N ASN A 48 -18.32 -6.09 19.03
CA ASN A 48 -19.14 -6.69 18.00
C ASN A 48 -18.48 -6.56 16.63
N ALA A 49 -17.89 -5.41 16.31
CA ALA A 49 -17.13 -5.22 15.08
C ALA A 49 -15.94 -6.19 14.97
N GLN A 50 -15.19 -6.40 16.06
CA GLN A 50 -14.07 -7.33 16.07
C GLN A 50 -14.54 -8.80 15.97
N GLN A 51 -15.62 -9.15 16.67
CA GLN A 51 -16.22 -10.48 16.59
C GLN A 51 -16.73 -10.78 15.18
N ALA A 52 -17.47 -9.85 14.56
CA ALA A 52 -17.95 -9.98 13.20
C ALA A 52 -16.79 -10.18 12.20
N ARG A 53 -15.72 -9.38 12.33
CA ARG A 53 -14.51 -9.57 11.52
C ARG A 53 -13.91 -10.96 11.71
N ARG A 54 -13.77 -11.43 12.96
CA ARG A 54 -13.21 -12.74 13.27
C ARG A 54 -14.07 -13.89 12.71
N ILE A 55 -15.38 -13.77 12.78
CA ILE A 55 -16.31 -14.75 12.19
C ILE A 55 -16.16 -14.76 10.66
N LEU A 56 -16.16 -13.58 10.03
CA LEU A 56 -16.00 -13.46 8.58
C LEU A 56 -14.66 -14.05 8.09
N ASP A 57 -13.55 -13.72 8.76
CA ASP A 57 -12.23 -14.26 8.41
C ASP A 57 -12.21 -15.80 8.61
N ARG A 58 -12.94 -16.33 9.61
CA ARG A 58 -13.10 -17.77 9.83
C ARG A 58 -13.91 -18.45 8.72
N ILE A 59 -15.05 -17.89 8.31
CA ILE A 59 -15.88 -18.45 7.23
C ILE A 59 -15.05 -18.59 5.96
N VAL A 60 -14.36 -17.53 5.53
CA VAL A 60 -13.52 -17.57 4.33
C VAL A 60 -12.39 -18.60 4.46
N GLY A 61 -11.71 -18.64 5.61
CA GLY A 61 -10.64 -19.60 5.85
C GLY A 61 -11.12 -21.05 5.79
N PHE A 62 -12.25 -21.37 6.43
CA PHE A 62 -12.76 -22.74 6.51
C PHE A 62 -13.46 -23.21 5.24
N GLU A 63 -14.16 -22.33 4.51
CA GLU A 63 -14.90 -22.73 3.30
C GLU A 63 -14.00 -22.78 2.05
N VAL A 64 -13.05 -21.84 1.92
CA VAL A 64 -12.25 -21.72 0.69
C VAL A 64 -11.00 -22.60 0.72
N SER A 65 -10.37 -22.82 1.89
CA SER A 65 -9.15 -23.64 1.97
C SER A 65 -9.34 -25.09 1.48
N PRO A 66 -10.45 -25.80 1.77
CA PRO A 66 -10.70 -27.14 1.22
C PRO A 66 -10.83 -27.18 -0.31
N ILE A 67 -11.26 -26.08 -0.94
CA ILE A 67 -11.30 -25.97 -2.39
C ILE A 67 -9.87 -25.92 -2.95
N LEU A 68 -8.99 -25.12 -2.33
CA LEU A 68 -7.58 -25.03 -2.71
C LEU A 68 -6.84 -26.36 -2.56
N TRP A 69 -7.14 -27.13 -1.50
CA TRP A 69 -6.53 -28.44 -1.30
C TRP A 69 -6.87 -29.43 -2.41
N ARG A 70 -8.13 -29.44 -2.85
CA ARG A 70 -8.61 -30.32 -3.92
C ARG A 70 -8.12 -29.90 -5.30
N LYS A 71 -7.92 -28.61 -5.55
CA LYS A 71 -7.67 -28.07 -6.91
C LYS A 71 -6.22 -27.68 -7.17
N VAL A 72 -5.42 -27.43 -6.13
CA VAL A 72 -4.06 -26.87 -6.29
C VAL A 72 -3.03 -27.71 -5.53
N LYS A 73 -3.05 -27.64 -4.19
CA LYS A 73 -2.09 -28.37 -3.33
C LYS A 73 -2.65 -28.48 -1.91
N PRO A 74 -2.44 -29.62 -1.23
CA PRO A 74 -2.73 -29.74 0.20
C PRO A 74 -2.03 -28.66 1.03
N SER A 75 -2.64 -28.29 2.15
CA SER A 75 -2.11 -27.32 3.13
C SER A 75 -1.98 -25.87 2.64
N LEU A 76 -2.70 -25.50 1.58
CA LEU A 76 -2.86 -24.10 1.19
C LEU A 76 -3.93 -23.40 2.03
N SER A 77 -3.72 -22.13 2.34
CA SER A 77 -4.71 -21.31 3.02
C SER A 77 -5.32 -20.29 2.06
N ALA A 78 -6.63 -20.08 2.23
CA ALA A 78 -7.31 -18.91 1.69
C ALA A 78 -7.59 -17.93 2.83
N GLY A 79 -7.48 -16.64 2.53
CA GLY A 79 -7.80 -15.59 3.48
C GLY A 79 -8.44 -14.43 2.76
N ARG A 80 -9.52 -13.89 3.33
CA ARG A 80 -10.31 -12.81 2.74
C ARG A 80 -9.46 -11.64 2.23
N VAL A 81 -8.44 -11.26 3.01
CA VAL A 81 -7.51 -10.17 2.65
C VAL A 81 -6.23 -10.71 2.00
N GLN A 82 -5.70 -11.83 2.48
CA GLN A 82 -4.43 -12.40 2.00
C GLN A 82 -4.50 -12.77 0.51
N SER A 83 -5.59 -13.39 0.07
CA SER A 83 -5.76 -13.80 -1.33
C SER A 83 -5.80 -12.60 -2.29
N VAL A 84 -6.38 -11.48 -1.86
CA VAL A 84 -6.39 -10.23 -2.65
C VAL A 84 -5.00 -9.59 -2.68
N ALA A 85 -4.29 -9.56 -1.55
CA ALA A 85 -2.93 -9.03 -1.50
C ALA A 85 -1.97 -9.82 -2.42
N VAL A 86 -2.05 -11.16 -2.38
CA VAL A 86 -1.27 -12.03 -3.28
C VAL A 86 -1.64 -11.77 -4.74
N ARG A 87 -2.92 -11.60 -5.04
CA ARG A 87 -3.38 -11.25 -6.39
C ARG A 87 -2.71 -9.97 -6.90
N LEU A 88 -2.68 -8.90 -6.11
CA LEU A 88 -2.06 -7.63 -6.52
C LEU A 88 -0.56 -7.79 -6.82
N VAL A 89 0.15 -8.55 -5.99
CA VAL A 89 1.58 -8.86 -6.21
C VAL A 89 1.76 -9.64 -7.52
N VAL A 90 0.94 -10.66 -7.76
CA VAL A 90 0.99 -11.47 -8.99
C VAL A 90 0.62 -10.66 -10.23
N GLU A 91 -0.35 -9.75 -10.12
CA GLU A 91 -0.71 -8.82 -11.21
C GLU A 91 0.47 -7.92 -11.56
N ARG A 92 1.13 -7.33 -10.56
CA ARG A 92 2.33 -6.51 -10.77
C ARG A 92 3.48 -7.30 -11.39
N GLU A 93 3.71 -8.53 -10.94
CA GLU A 93 4.74 -9.41 -11.50
C GLU A 93 4.45 -9.73 -12.98
N ARG A 94 3.18 -9.98 -13.32
CA ARG A 94 2.77 -10.19 -14.72
C ARG A 94 3.00 -8.94 -15.58
N GLU A 95 2.77 -7.73 -15.05
CA GLU A 95 3.11 -6.50 -15.77
C GLU A 95 4.61 -6.39 -16.04
N ILE A 96 5.45 -6.75 -15.07
CA ILE A 96 6.91 -6.74 -15.21
C ILE A 96 7.34 -7.76 -16.27
N ILE A 97 6.84 -8.99 -16.21
CA ILE A 97 7.15 -10.04 -17.19
C ILE A 97 6.70 -9.64 -18.60
N ASN A 98 5.55 -8.98 -18.73
CA ASN A 98 5.01 -8.53 -20.01
C ASN A 98 5.53 -7.15 -20.45
N PHE A 99 6.42 -6.53 -19.67
CA PHE A 99 6.95 -5.22 -19.99
C PHE A 99 7.81 -5.28 -21.25
N LYS A 100 7.34 -4.62 -22.31
CA LYS A 100 8.10 -4.44 -23.54
C LYS A 100 8.84 -3.12 -23.47
N SER A 101 10.17 -3.20 -23.38
CA SER A 101 11.03 -2.01 -23.42
C SER A 101 10.92 -1.34 -24.78
N ASN A 102 10.65 -0.04 -24.78
CA ASN A 102 10.67 0.79 -25.98
C ASN A 102 11.91 1.67 -25.94
N SER A 103 12.71 1.64 -27.01
CA SER A 103 13.83 2.54 -27.17
C SER A 103 13.33 3.92 -27.55
N PHE A 104 13.91 4.94 -26.93
CA PHE A 104 13.69 6.33 -27.29
C PHE A 104 15.01 7.08 -27.24
N PHE A 105 15.11 8.11 -28.08
CA PHE A 105 16.29 8.91 -28.24
C PHE A 105 16.07 10.26 -27.58
N ARG A 106 17.06 10.64 -26.77
CA ARG A 106 17.17 11.97 -26.19
C ARG A 106 18.13 12.80 -27.04
N VAL A 107 17.68 13.99 -27.44
CA VAL A 107 18.53 14.99 -28.08
C VAL A 107 18.92 16.05 -27.06
N VAL A 108 20.21 16.32 -26.95
CA VAL A 108 20.78 17.34 -26.06
C VAL A 108 21.62 18.30 -26.90
N GLY A 109 21.27 19.57 -26.88
CA GLY A 109 22.07 20.64 -27.46
C GLY A 109 23.01 21.23 -26.40
N ILE A 110 24.27 21.44 -26.78
CA ILE A 110 25.24 22.20 -25.99
C ILE A 110 25.50 23.48 -26.77
N PHE A 111 25.10 24.61 -26.20
CA PHE A 111 25.21 25.93 -26.80
C PHE A 111 26.33 26.71 -26.11
N GLU A 112 27.22 27.30 -26.90
CA GLU A 112 28.30 28.15 -26.41
C GLU A 112 27.98 29.61 -26.75
N GLY A 113 27.61 30.40 -25.74
CA GLY A 113 27.48 31.85 -25.80
C GLY A 113 28.35 32.52 -24.75
N ASN A 114 27.86 33.55 -24.05
CA ASN A 114 28.58 34.15 -22.90
C ASN A 114 28.82 33.14 -21.75
N ALA A 115 28.03 32.06 -21.69
CA ALA A 115 28.23 30.90 -20.82
C ALA A 115 27.80 29.63 -21.56
N LYS A 116 28.26 28.44 -21.12
CA LYS A 116 27.83 27.16 -21.69
C LYS A 116 26.42 26.80 -21.21
N LEU A 117 25.48 26.62 -22.13
CA LEU A 117 24.11 26.23 -21.85
C LEU A 117 23.82 24.83 -22.39
N LYS A 118 23.26 23.97 -21.57
CA LYS A 118 22.77 22.64 -21.98
C LYS A 118 21.26 22.67 -22.07
N ALA A 119 20.69 22.40 -23.24
CA ALA A 119 19.25 22.28 -23.42
C ALA A 119 18.89 20.88 -23.92
N GLU A 120 17.77 20.36 -23.45
CA GLU A 120 17.25 19.05 -23.82
C GLU A 120 15.95 19.23 -24.59
N LEU A 121 15.80 18.50 -25.71
CA LEU A 121 14.55 18.52 -26.48
C LEU A 121 13.41 18.02 -25.59
N ASN A 122 12.30 18.78 -25.54
CA ASN A 122 11.13 18.47 -24.73
C ASN A 122 10.42 17.17 -25.14
N THR A 123 10.65 16.70 -26.36
CA THR A 123 10.10 15.46 -26.90
C THR A 123 11.18 14.40 -27.05
N ARG A 124 10.79 13.14 -26.79
CA ARG A 124 11.61 11.97 -27.06
C ARG A 124 11.33 11.48 -28.47
N LEU A 125 12.38 11.15 -29.22
CA LEU A 125 12.25 10.62 -30.56
C LEU A 125 12.21 9.09 -30.50
N ASP A 126 11.32 8.48 -31.25
CA ASP A 126 11.04 7.04 -31.28
C ASP A 126 11.98 6.24 -32.20
N SER A 127 12.79 6.92 -33.02
CA SER A 127 13.65 6.30 -34.01
C SER A 127 14.98 7.02 -34.18
N VAL A 128 16.05 6.26 -34.44
CA VAL A 128 17.37 6.78 -34.82
C VAL A 128 17.26 7.69 -36.03
N LYS A 129 16.45 7.32 -37.03
CA LYS A 129 16.33 8.07 -38.29
C LYS A 129 15.81 9.49 -38.04
N LYS A 130 14.73 9.62 -37.26
CA LYS A 130 14.17 10.92 -36.87
C LYS A 130 15.15 11.72 -36.02
N ALA A 131 15.90 11.06 -35.12
CA ALA A 131 16.92 11.73 -34.33
C ALA A 131 18.08 12.26 -35.21
N SER A 132 18.50 11.51 -36.21
CA SER A 132 19.55 11.95 -37.15
C SER A 132 19.07 13.06 -38.08
N GLU A 133 17.83 12.99 -38.59
CA GLU A 133 17.20 14.05 -39.39
C GLU A 133 17.09 15.34 -38.57
N PHE A 134 16.55 15.25 -37.35
CA PHE A 134 16.46 16.41 -36.45
C PHE A 134 17.83 17.02 -36.13
N LEU A 135 18.85 16.19 -35.88
CA LEU A 135 20.22 16.67 -35.66
C LEU A 135 20.82 17.33 -36.92
N ALA A 136 20.46 16.89 -38.12
CA ALA A 136 20.91 17.50 -39.36
C ALA A 136 20.26 18.87 -39.57
N ASP A 137 18.95 18.99 -39.34
CA ASP A 137 18.22 20.26 -39.38
C ASP A 137 18.75 21.24 -38.33
N CYS A 138 19.12 20.73 -37.15
CA CYS A 138 19.71 21.53 -36.10
C CYS A 138 21.12 22.07 -36.44
N LYS A 139 21.86 21.48 -37.36
CA LYS A 139 23.20 21.98 -37.72
C LYS A 139 23.16 23.21 -38.62
N SER A 140 22.10 23.37 -39.40
CA SER A 140 21.91 24.49 -40.34
C SER A 140 21.07 25.63 -39.77
N ALA A 141 20.50 25.47 -38.56
CA ALA A 141 19.65 26.47 -37.93
C ALA A 141 20.46 27.55 -37.17
N GLU A 142 20.04 28.80 -37.27
CA GLU A 142 20.51 29.89 -36.41
C GLU A 142 19.72 29.91 -35.10
N TYR A 143 20.44 29.89 -33.97
CA TYR A 143 19.84 29.88 -32.64
C TYR A 143 19.99 31.24 -31.98
N LYS A 144 18.86 31.86 -31.62
CA LYS A 144 18.83 33.10 -30.84
C LYS A 144 18.31 32.80 -29.43
N ILE A 145 19.11 33.16 -28.43
CA ILE A 145 18.67 33.15 -27.04
C ILE A 145 17.90 34.46 -26.81
N SER A 146 16.59 34.37 -26.55
CA SER A 146 15.75 35.49 -26.12
C SER A 146 15.60 35.51 -24.61
#